data_AF-A0A1G9VJW8-F1
#
_entry.id   AF-A0A1G9VJW8-F1
#
_cell.length_a   1.000
_cell.length_b   1.000
_cell.length_c   1.000
_cell.angle_alpha   90.00
_cell.angle_beta   90.00
_cell.angle_gamma   90.00
#
_symmetry.space_group_name_H-M   'P 1'
#
loop_
_entity.id
_entity.type
_entity.pdbx_description
1 polymer ?
#
loop_
_entity_poly.entity_id
_entity_poly.type
_entity_poly.pdbx_seq_one_letter_code
_entity_poly.pdbx_strand_id
1 'polypeptide(L)'
;MRNRLFIFGLVLFTVSGLIFGIMHAAFSLYASQLNGWSDPPGKLTTILNDSVGWVPYIISILFMVSGMYMICYIIIKDKSKA
;
A
#
# COMPACT_ATOMS: atom_id res chain seq x y z
N MET A 1 26.06 1.66 -5.91
CA MET A 1 25.08 1.56 -4.80
C MET A 1 23.81 2.38 -5.04
N ARG A 2 23.90 3.65 -5.50
CA ARG A 2 22.73 4.51 -5.80
C ARG A 2 21.65 3.86 -6.69
N ASN A 3 22.04 3.25 -7.81
CA ASN A 3 21.08 2.57 -8.71
C ASN A 3 20.39 1.37 -8.06
N ARG A 4 21.08 0.63 -7.17
CA ARG A 4 20.48 -0.51 -6.47
C ARG A 4 19.42 -0.06 -5.47
N LEU A 5 19.70 1.03 -4.75
CA LEU A 5 18.75 1.66 -3.82
C LEU A 5 17.52 2.21 -4.55
N PHE A 6 17.71 2.77 -5.75
CA PHE A 6 16.60 3.26 -6.58
C PHE A 6 15.73 2.11 -7.09
N ILE A 7 16.35 1.07 -7.64
CA ILE A 7 15.64 -0.14 -8.10
C ILE A 7 14.90 -0.80 -6.93
N PHE A 8 15.53 -0.90 -5.76
CA PHE A 8 14.90 -1.44 -4.57
C PHE A 8 13.68 -0.63 -4.14
N GLY A 9 13.80 0.70 -4.10
CA GLY A 9 12.67 1.59 -3.82
C GLY A 9 11.53 1.45 -4.83
N LEU A 10 11.85 1.33 -6.12
CA LEU A 10 10.91 1.08 -7.20
C LEU A 10 10.16 -0.24 -7.05
N VAL A 11 10.89 -1.33 -6.79
CA VAL A 11 10.29 -2.66 -6.56
C VAL A 11 9.41 -2.62 -5.33
N LEU A 12 9.90 -2.05 -4.22
CA LEU A 12 9.16 -1.96 -2.97
C LEU A 12 7.87 -1.16 -3.14
N PHE A 13 7.92 -0.01 -3.82
CA PHE A 13 6.75 0.83 -4.12
C PHE A 13 5.75 0.12 -5.04
N THR A 14 6.23 -0.55 -6.10
CA THR A 14 5.36 -1.19 -7.09
C THR A 14 4.67 -2.42 -6.51
N VAL A 15 5.42 -3.29 -5.83
CA VAL A 15 4.87 -4.52 -5.23
C VAL A 15 3.88 -4.18 -4.11
N SER A 16 4.21 -3.21 -3.26
CA SER A 16 3.28 -2.76 -2.23
C SER A 16 2.02 -2.11 -2.81
N GLY A 17 2.14 -1.31 -3.86
CA GLY A 17 0.99 -0.76 -4.60
C GLY A 17 0.08 -1.84 -5.18
N LEU A 18 0.65 -2.93 -5.72
CA LEU A 18 -0.11 -4.08 -6.19
C LEU A 18 -0.86 -4.78 -5.05
N ILE A 19 -0.20 -5.05 -3.92
CA ILE A 19 -0.84 -5.66 -2.75
C ILE A 19 -1.98 -4.77 -2.25
N PHE A 20 -1.74 -3.46 -2.13
CA PHE A 20 -2.75 -2.49 -1.69
C PHE A 20 -3.95 -2.43 -2.66
N GLY A 21 -3.70 -2.48 -3.96
CA GLY A 21 -4.73 -2.52 -4.99
C GLY A 21 -5.57 -3.80 -4.93
N ILE A 22 -4.95 -4.96 -4.74
CA ILE A 22 -5.64 -6.24 -4.57
C ILE A 22 -6.54 -6.21 -3.33
N MET A 23 -6.08 -5.62 -2.23
CA MET A 23 -6.91 -5.45 -1.03
C MET A 23 -8.16 -4.59 -1.29
N HIS A 24 -8.03 -3.52 -2.07
CA HIS A 24 -9.18 -2.68 -2.45
C HIS A 24 -10.11 -3.38 -3.44
N ALA A 25 -9.57 -4.18 -4.36
CA ALA A 25 -10.38 -5.00 -5.26
C ALA A 25 -11.19 -6.03 -4.48
N ALA A 26 -10.55 -6.73 -3.53
CA ALA A 26 -11.23 -7.65 -2.61
C ALA A 26 -12.32 -6.91 -1.82
N PHE A 27 -11.99 -5.76 -1.22
CA PHE A 27 -12.96 -4.93 -0.51
C PHE A 27 -14.18 -4.60 -1.37
N SER A 28 -14.00 -4.20 -2.63
CA SER A 28 -15.11 -3.88 -3.53
C SER A 28 -16.05 -5.08 -3.75
N LEU A 29 -15.49 -6.28 -3.94
CA LEU A 29 -16.27 -7.49 -4.12
C LEU A 29 -17.11 -7.82 -2.87
N TYR A 30 -16.49 -7.77 -1.68
CA TYR A 30 -17.16 -8.11 -0.42
C TYR A 30 -18.09 -7.00 0.10
N ALA A 31 -17.79 -5.73 -0.18
CA ALA A 31 -18.59 -4.59 0.29
C ALA A 31 -20.00 -4.55 -0.31
N SER A 32 -20.18 -5.16 -1.48
CA SER A 32 -21.49 -5.33 -2.14
C SER A 32 -22.44 -6.26 -1.37
N GLN A 33 -21.90 -7.15 -0.51
CA GLN A 33 -22.64 -8.14 0.26
C GLN A 33 -23.02 -7.64 1.66
N LEU A 34 -22.44 -6.52 2.11
CA LEU A 34 -22.68 -5.94 3.42
C LEU A 34 -23.68 -4.77 3.33
N ASN A 35 -24.58 -4.67 4.31
CA ASN A 35 -25.50 -3.53 4.46
C ASN A 35 -24.92 -2.50 5.43
N GLY A 36 -25.21 -1.21 5.19
CA GLY A 36 -24.78 -0.11 6.06
C GLY A 36 -23.30 0.26 5.91
N TRP A 37 -23.00 1.51 5.55
CA TRP A 37 -21.62 2.03 5.56
C TRP A 37 -21.20 2.54 6.94
N SER A 38 -22.17 2.98 7.73
CA SER A 38 -21.99 3.72 8.98
C SER A 38 -22.39 2.91 10.22
N ASP A 39 -22.95 1.71 10.04
CA ASP A 39 -23.32 0.84 11.17
C ASP A 39 -22.06 0.21 11.77
N PRO A 40 -21.84 0.30 13.09
CA PRO A 40 -20.70 -0.34 13.73
C PRO A 40 -20.83 -1.88 13.72
N PRO A 41 -19.77 -2.66 13.40
CA PRO A 41 -18.49 -2.23 12.82
C PRO A 41 -18.65 -1.93 11.32
N GLY A 42 -18.14 -0.77 10.88
CA GLY A 42 -18.27 -0.34 9.47
C GLY A 42 -17.66 -1.33 8.49
N LYS A 43 -18.15 -1.35 7.23
CA LYS A 43 -17.80 -2.36 6.21
C LYS A 43 -16.31 -2.66 6.06
N LEU A 44 -15.47 -1.63 6.11
CA LEU A 44 -14.02 -1.78 5.98
C LEU A 44 -13.44 -2.62 7.12
N THR A 45 -13.81 -2.31 8.36
CA THR A 45 -13.37 -3.04 9.55
C THR A 45 -13.85 -4.48 9.51
N THR A 46 -15.11 -4.71 9.12
CA THR A 46 -15.69 -6.05 8.98
C THR A 46 -14.91 -6.87 7.95
N ILE A 47 -14.71 -6.34 6.75
CA ILE A 47 -13.99 -7.04 5.68
C ILE A 47 -12.53 -7.32 6.08
N LEU A 48 -11.85 -6.35 6.69
CA LEU A 48 -10.46 -6.53 7.13
C LEU A 48 -10.33 -7.54 8.26
N ASN A 49 -11.31 -7.64 9.16
CA ASN A 49 -11.34 -8.68 10.20
C ASN A 49 -11.59 -10.06 9.60
N ASP A 50 -12.60 -10.17 8.74
CA ASP A 50 -13.02 -11.46 8.16
C ASP A 50 -11.97 -12.05 7.21
N SER A 51 -11.24 -11.18 6.49
CA SER A 51 -10.19 -11.60 5.55
C SER A 51 -8.79 -11.69 6.17
N VAL A 52 -8.64 -11.44 7.48
CA VAL A 52 -7.32 -11.23 8.12
C VAL A 52 -6.50 -10.18 7.35
N GLY A 53 -7.20 -9.20 6.76
CA GLY A 53 -6.70 -8.22 5.81
C GLY A 53 -5.89 -7.10 6.44
N TRP A 54 -5.96 -6.91 7.76
CA TRP A 54 -5.23 -5.86 8.47
C TRP A 54 -3.72 -5.91 8.24
N VAL A 55 -3.14 -7.11 8.31
CA VAL A 55 -1.69 -7.29 8.13
C VAL A 55 -1.23 -6.90 6.72
N PRO A 56 -1.78 -7.47 5.62
CA PRO A 56 -1.37 -7.08 4.28
C PRO A 56 -1.71 -5.61 3.96
N TYR A 57 -2.80 -5.06 4.53
CA TYR A 57 -3.18 -3.67 4.36
C TYR A 57 -2.15 -2.71 4.99
N ILE A 58 -1.79 -2.91 6.25
CA ILE A 58 -0.83 -2.05 6.96
C ILE A 58 0.57 -2.19 6.34
N ILE A 59 1.02 -3.43 6.07
CA ILE A 59 2.35 -3.67 5.49
C ILE A 59 2.47 -3.02 4.11
N SER A 60 1.43 -3.13 3.26
CA SER A 60 1.46 -2.51 1.93
C SER A 60 1.58 -0.99 2.02
N ILE A 61 0.87 -0.32 2.94
CA ILE A 61 1.01 1.12 3.14
C ILE A 61 2.43 1.48 3.60
N LEU A 62 2.99 0.78 4.59
CA LEU A 62 4.33 1.07 5.11
C LEU A 62 5.41 0.89 4.04
N PHE A 63 5.32 -0.18 3.25
CA PHE A 63 6.26 -0.44 2.16
C PHE A 63 6.10 0.54 1.01
N MET A 64 4.88 0.96 0.71
CA MET A 64 4.63 1.98 -0.30
C MET A 64 5.24 3.33 0.10
N VAL A 65 5.02 3.79 1.33
CA VAL A 65 5.57 5.05 1.82
C VAL A 65 7.10 5.01 1.88
N SER A 66 7.69 3.93 2.39
CA SER A 66 9.14 3.77 2.45
C SER A 66 9.80 3.65 1.07
N GLY A 67 9.18 2.92 0.13
CA GLY A 67 9.63 2.83 -1.25
C GLY A 67 9.60 4.19 -1.95
N MET A 68 8.50 4.94 -1.78
CA MET A 68 8.38 6.31 -2.30
C MET A 68 9.45 7.24 -1.71
N TYR A 69 9.65 7.19 -0.40
CA TYR A 69 10.67 7.99 0.28
C TYR A 69 12.08 7.71 -0.28
N MET A 70 12.43 6.44 -0.49
CA MET A 70 13.72 6.05 -1.09
C MET A 70 13.90 6.62 -2.50
N ILE A 71 12.87 6.51 -3.34
CA ILE A 71 12.88 7.04 -4.72
C ILE A 71 13.09 8.56 -4.68
N CYS A 72 12.28 9.28 -3.92
CA CYS A 72 12.36 10.74 -3.78
C CYS A 72 13.72 11.19 -3.25
N TYR A 73 14.24 10.53 -2.22
CA TYR A 73 15.56 10.84 -1.66
C TYR A 73 16.67 10.76 -2.71
N ILE A 74 16.65 9.72 -3.55
CA ILE A 74 17.66 9.53 -4.60
C ILE A 74 17.54 10.59 -5.68
N ILE A 75 16.32 10.89 -6.14
CA ILE A 75 16.07 11.92 -7.17
C ILE A 75 16.54 13.29 -6.70
N ILE A 76 16.18 13.69 -5.47
CA ILE A 76 16.58 14.98 -4.90
C ILE A 76 18.11 15.06 -4.76
N LYS A 77 18.73 13.99 -4.25
CA LYS A 77 20.19 13.92 -4.10
C LYS A 77 20.93 13.93 -5.43
N ASP A 78 20.33 13.39 -6.49
CA ASP A 78 20.92 13.41 -7.83
C ASP A 78 20.88 14.82 -8.44
N LYS A 79 19.75 15.52 -8.30
CA LYS A 79 19.63 16.93 -8.71
C LYS A 79 20.58 17.86 -7.97
N SER A 80 20.87 17.60 -6.69
CA SER A 80 21.82 18.41 -5.90
C SER A 80 23.28 18.30 -6.36
N LYS A 81 23.62 17.34 -7.23
CA LYS A 81 24.98 17.11 -7.72
C LYS A 81 25.20 17.58 -9.17
N ALA A 82 24.15 18.01 -9.85
CA ALA A 82 24.18 18.58 -11.19
C ALA A 82 24.26 20.11 -11.09
#